data_AF-A0A6J1EVE7-F1
#
_entry.id   AF-A0A6J1EVE7-F1
#
_cell.length_a   1.000
_cell.length_b   1.000
_cell.length_c   1.000
_cell.angle_alpha   90.00
_cell.angle_beta   90.00
_cell.angle_gamma   90.00
#
_symmetry.space_group_name_H-M   'P 1'
#
loop_
_entity.id
_entity.type
_entity.pdbx_description
1 polymer ?
#
loop_
_entity_poly.entity_id
_entity_poly.type
_entity_poly.pdbx_seq_one_letter_code
_entity_poly.pdbx_strand_id
1 'polypeptide(L)'
;MNSGSASMGVTMEKLVGNNYSYWKLCMEAYLQGQDLWDLIEGDDTDIPADTPQNAKLRQQWKIKCGKALFTLRTLISKEYIDHVRDLKSPKQVWDTLQKLFTKKNTARLQFLENELAMN
;
A
#
# COMPACT_ATOMS: atom_id res chain seq x y z
N MET A 1 -11.20 35.10 -0.32
CA MET A 1 -10.82 33.97 -1.21
C MET A 1 -10.35 32.84 -0.32
N ASN A 2 -11.24 31.91 0.02
CA ASN A 2 -10.89 30.76 0.86
C ASN A 2 -10.64 29.57 -0.07
N SER A 3 -9.39 29.40 -0.52
CA SER A 3 -8.94 28.21 -1.23
C SER A 3 -8.70 27.08 -0.23
N GLY A 4 -9.80 26.61 0.38
CA GLY A 4 -9.81 25.32 1.04
C GLY A 4 -9.85 24.25 -0.02
N SER A 5 -8.70 23.61 -0.28
CA SER A 5 -8.66 22.37 -1.05
C SER A 5 -9.59 21.37 -0.38
N ALA A 6 -10.73 21.09 -0.99
CA ALA A 6 -11.64 20.05 -0.55
C ALA A 6 -10.91 18.71 -0.65
N SER A 7 -10.42 18.18 0.48
CA SER A 7 -10.13 16.76 0.54
C SER A 7 -11.48 16.07 0.43
N MET A 8 -11.77 15.51 -0.75
CA MET A 8 -12.89 14.60 -0.93
C MET A 8 -12.81 13.56 0.20
N GLY A 9 -13.79 13.54 1.09
CA GLY A 9 -13.86 12.62 2.22
C GLY A 9 -14.15 11.21 1.74
N VAL A 10 -13.22 10.60 1.00
CA VAL A 10 -13.24 9.17 0.72
C VAL A 10 -12.79 8.49 2.00
N THR A 11 -13.75 8.07 2.82
CA THR A 11 -13.48 7.17 3.94
C THR A 11 -13.14 5.80 3.35
N MET A 12 -11.86 5.58 3.08
CA MET A 12 -11.38 4.26 2.68
C MET A 12 -11.47 3.32 3.88
N GLU A 13 -12.02 2.13 3.66
CA GLU A 13 -12.05 1.10 4.69
C GLU A 13 -10.63 0.65 5.05
N LYS A 14 -10.41 0.30 6.31
CA LYS A 14 -9.14 -0.31 6.72
C LYS A 14 -9.06 -1.74 6.17
N LEU A 15 -7.85 -2.16 5.80
CA LEU A 15 -7.57 -3.54 5.45
C LEU A 15 -7.81 -4.45 6.65
N VAL A 16 -8.71 -5.39 6.49
CA VAL A 16 -9.03 -6.47 7.43
C VAL A 16 -8.90 -7.81 6.74
N GLY A 17 -9.10 -8.91 7.48
CA GLY A 17 -8.77 -10.25 7.02
C GLY A 17 -9.51 -10.78 5.79
N ASN A 18 -10.59 -10.15 5.35
CA ASN A 18 -11.47 -10.62 4.28
C ASN A 18 -11.80 -9.58 3.19
N ASN A 19 -11.34 -8.33 3.29
CA ASN A 19 -11.67 -7.27 2.32
C ASN A 19 -10.51 -6.90 1.37
N TYR A 20 -9.42 -7.68 1.34
CA TYR A 20 -8.20 -7.32 0.59
C TYR A 20 -8.44 -6.99 -0.88
N SER A 21 -9.27 -7.75 -1.61
CA SER A 21 -9.51 -7.48 -3.03
C SER A 21 -10.10 -6.10 -3.28
N TYR A 22 -11.08 -5.69 -2.46
CA TYR A 22 -11.70 -4.37 -2.57
C TYR A 22 -10.77 -3.27 -2.04
N TRP A 23 -10.12 -3.51 -0.90
CA TRP A 23 -9.13 -2.60 -0.34
C TRP A 23 -8.00 -2.31 -1.33
N LYS A 24 -7.48 -3.34 -2.01
CA LYS A 24 -6.41 -3.21 -3.01
C LYS A 24 -6.86 -2.29 -4.15
N LEU A 25 -8.06 -2.52 -4.70
CA LEU A 25 -8.63 -1.69 -5.75
C LEU A 25 -8.74 -0.22 -5.33
N CYS A 26 -9.31 0.04 -4.15
CA CYS A 26 -9.46 1.40 -3.63
C CYS A 26 -8.12 2.08 -3.33
N MET A 27 -7.18 1.34 -2.74
CA MET A 27 -5.86 1.86 -2.38
C MET A 27 -5.04 2.19 -3.61
N GLU A 28 -5.03 1.31 -4.62
CA GLU A 28 -4.36 1.56 -5.90
C GLU A 28 -4.91 2.83 -6.57
N ALA A 29 -6.23 2.93 -6.70
CA ALA A 29 -6.88 4.11 -7.29
C ALA A 29 -6.57 5.40 -6.51
N TYR A 30 -6.54 5.33 -5.18
CA TYR A 30 -6.18 6.47 -4.34
C TYR A 30 -4.72 6.90 -4.54
N LEU A 31 -3.77 5.94 -4.52
CA LEU A 31 -2.36 6.24 -4.72
C LEU A 31 -2.09 6.81 -6.11
N GLN A 32 -2.77 6.30 -7.15
CA GLN A 32 -2.72 6.85 -8.50
C GLN A 32 -3.24 8.29 -8.53
N GLY A 33 -4.41 8.55 -7.94
CA GLY A 33 -5.00 9.89 -7.85
C GLY A 33 -4.19 10.89 -7.02
N GLN A 34 -3.25 10.41 -6.18
CA GLN A 34 -2.34 11.23 -5.39
C GLN A 34 -0.92 11.33 -6.00
N ASP A 35 -0.67 10.77 -7.18
CA ASP A 35 0.65 10.69 -7.81
C ASP A 35 1.70 10.01 -6.90
N LEU A 36 1.29 8.91 -6.26
CA LEU A 36 2.11 8.10 -5.34
C LEU A 36 2.33 6.66 -5.85
N TRP A 37 1.64 6.25 -6.91
CA TRP A 37 1.69 4.88 -7.43
C TRP A 37 3.04 4.52 -8.04
N ASP A 38 3.76 5.52 -8.58
CA ASP A 38 5.14 5.42 -9.05
C ASP A 38 6.08 4.79 -8.01
N LEU A 39 5.85 5.05 -6.72
CA LEU A 39 6.62 4.48 -5.62
C LEU A 39 6.35 3.01 -5.33
N ILE A 40 5.26 2.46 -5.86
CA ILE A 40 4.86 1.06 -5.69
C ILE A 40 5.29 0.25 -6.92
N GLU A 41 5.06 0.80 -8.10
CA GLU A 41 5.42 0.16 -9.36
C GLU A 41 6.92 0.19 -9.63
N GLY A 42 7.57 1.33 -9.35
CA GLY A 42 9.00 1.54 -9.57
C GLY A 42 9.90 0.57 -8.80
N ASP A 43 11.14 0.44 -9.25
CA ASP A 43 12.15 -0.39 -8.59
C ASP A 43 12.92 0.43 -7.54
N ASP A 44 13.55 -0.23 -6.58
CA ASP A 44 14.41 0.43 -5.59
C ASP A 44 15.63 1.10 -6.26
N THR A 45 15.90 0.82 -7.54
CA THR A 45 16.89 1.54 -8.36
C THR A 45 16.44 2.92 -8.83
N ASP A 46 15.14 3.23 -8.77
CA ASP A 46 14.58 4.52 -9.20
C ASP A 46 14.73 5.62 -8.14
N ILE A 47 15.43 5.32 -7.03
CA ILE A 47 15.71 6.30 -5.96
C ILE A 47 16.70 7.35 -6.49
N PRO A 48 16.36 8.65 -6.42
CA PRO A 48 17.27 9.71 -6.84
C PRO A 48 18.61 9.63 -6.09
N ALA A 49 19.70 9.59 -6.86
CA ALA A 49 21.06 9.52 -6.32
C ALA A 49 21.34 10.67 -5.33
N ASP A 50 22.09 10.39 -4.27
CA ASP A 50 22.39 11.36 -3.21
C ASP A 50 23.51 12.31 -3.62
N THR A 51 23.21 13.21 -4.54
CA THR A 51 24.13 14.21 -5.08
C THR A 51 23.55 15.62 -4.90
N PRO A 52 24.40 16.67 -4.84
CA PRO A 52 23.92 18.05 -4.77
C PRO A 52 22.96 18.43 -5.90
N GLN A 53 23.17 17.91 -7.10
CA GLN A 53 22.36 18.15 -8.29
C GLN A 53 20.93 17.59 -8.13
N ASN A 54 20.79 16.47 -7.43
CA ASN A 54 19.52 15.79 -7.21
C ASN A 54 18.83 16.18 -5.88
N ALA A 55 19.39 17.10 -5.10
CA ALA A 55 18.91 17.40 -3.74
C ALA A 55 17.41 17.70 -3.69
N LYS A 56 16.91 18.51 -4.63
CA LYS A 56 15.48 18.86 -4.74
C LYS A 56 14.61 17.65 -5.13
N LEU A 57 15.03 16.88 -6.13
CA LEU A 57 14.32 15.67 -6.57
C LEU A 57 14.24 14.64 -5.44
N ARG A 58 15.36 14.45 -4.72
CA ARG A 58 15.44 13.53 -3.58
C ARG A 58 14.55 13.98 -2.43
N GLN A 59 14.47 15.28 -2.16
CA GLN A 59 13.56 15.83 -1.17
C GLN A 59 12.09 15.56 -1.53
N GLN A 60 11.71 15.81 -2.79
CA GLN A 60 10.36 15.54 -3.29
C GLN A 60 10.01 14.05 -3.20
N TRP A 61 10.94 13.18 -3.60
CA TRP A 61 10.80 11.72 -3.48
C TRP A 61 10.57 11.31 -2.02
N LYS A 62 11.40 11.79 -1.08
CA LYS A 62 11.22 11.50 0.37
C LYS A 62 9.85 11.94 0.89
N ILE A 63 9.34 13.09 0.44
CA ILE A 63 8.00 13.57 0.80
C ILE A 63 6.92 12.63 0.25
N LYS A 64 7.01 12.22 -1.03
CA LYS A 64 6.07 11.25 -1.62
C LYS A 64 6.11 9.92 -0.84
N CYS A 65 7.31 9.39 -0.53
CA CYS A 65 7.45 8.17 0.26
C CYS A 65 6.79 8.29 1.64
N GLY A 66 7.00 9.41 2.33
CA GLY A 66 6.36 9.67 3.62
C GLY A 66 4.84 9.65 3.53
N LYS A 67 4.26 10.29 2.50
CA LYS A 67 2.81 10.27 2.25
C LYS A 67 2.30 8.86 1.97
N ALA A 68 2.94 8.13 1.05
CA ALA A 68 2.52 6.77 0.70
C ALA A 68 2.58 5.82 1.92
N LEU A 69 3.67 5.86 2.69
CA LEU A 69 3.81 5.07 3.92
C LEU A 69 2.73 5.42 4.96
N PHE A 70 2.42 6.70 5.12
CA PHE A 70 1.37 7.14 6.04
C PHE A 70 0.01 6.61 5.59
N THR A 71 -0.35 6.78 4.31
CA THR A 71 -1.60 6.28 3.74
C THR A 71 -1.74 4.78 3.93
N LEU A 72 -0.73 4.00 3.54
CA LEU A 72 -0.75 2.55 3.68
C LEU A 72 -0.93 2.14 5.14
N ARG A 73 -0.11 2.65 6.06
CA ARG A 73 -0.14 2.24 7.48
C ARG A 73 -1.41 2.63 8.22
N THR A 74 -2.00 3.78 7.89
CA THR A 74 -3.21 4.27 8.57
C THR A 74 -4.47 3.55 8.11
N LEU A 75 -4.43 2.94 6.92
CA LEU A 75 -5.52 2.21 6.29
C LEU A 75 -5.35 0.68 6.40
N ILE A 76 -4.55 0.21 7.35
CA ILE A 76 -4.39 -1.20 7.71
C ILE A 76 -4.88 -1.41 9.15
N SER A 77 -5.53 -2.54 9.43
CA SER A 77 -5.92 -2.88 10.80
C SER A 77 -4.69 -3.18 11.68
N LYS A 78 -4.85 -3.06 13.00
CA LYS A 78 -3.78 -3.35 13.97
C LYS A 78 -3.24 -4.79 13.85
N GLU A 79 -4.04 -5.73 13.37
CA GLU A 79 -3.62 -7.13 13.19
C GLU A 79 -2.48 -7.26 12.18
N TYR A 80 -2.48 -6.43 11.12
CA TYR A 80 -1.51 -6.55 10.03
C TYR A 80 -0.38 -5.50 10.12
N ILE A 81 -0.48 -4.52 11.02
CA ILE A 81 0.51 -3.44 11.11
C ILE A 81 1.90 -3.96 11.52
N ASP A 82 1.95 -4.99 12.35
CA ASP A 82 3.21 -5.55 12.85
C ASP A 82 4.06 -6.17 11.74
N HIS A 83 3.43 -6.64 10.66
CA HIS A 83 4.15 -7.17 9.49
C HIS A 83 4.84 -6.09 8.66
N VAL A 84 4.44 -4.82 8.79
CA VAL A 84 4.88 -3.72 7.91
C VAL A 84 5.45 -2.51 8.65
N ARG A 85 5.45 -2.53 9.99
CA ARG A 85 5.82 -1.38 10.83
C ARG A 85 7.26 -0.90 10.61
N ASP A 86 8.19 -1.82 10.36
CA ASP A 86 9.61 -1.50 10.26
C ASP A 86 10.08 -1.22 8.82
N LEU A 87 9.26 -1.57 7.82
CA LEU A 87 9.57 -1.38 6.39
C LEU A 87 9.70 0.11 6.04
N LYS A 88 10.67 0.50 5.22
CA LYS A 88 10.90 1.93 4.89
C LYS A 88 10.56 2.29 3.45
N SER A 89 10.30 1.29 2.61
CA SER A 89 9.84 1.49 1.22
C SER A 89 8.32 1.28 1.13
N PRO A 90 7.57 2.20 0.49
CA PRO A 90 6.16 1.99 0.15
C PRO A 90 5.93 0.68 -0.61
N LYS A 91 6.80 0.36 -1.58
CA LYS A 91 6.77 -0.89 -2.34
C LYS A 91 6.85 -2.11 -1.43
N GLN A 92 7.83 -2.14 -0.52
CA GLN A 92 7.99 -3.24 0.43
C GLN A 92 6.73 -3.46 1.29
N VAL A 93 6.08 -2.37 1.73
CA VAL A 93 4.81 -2.45 2.48
C VAL A 93 3.73 -3.08 1.60
N TRP A 94 3.55 -2.57 0.38
CA TRP A 94 2.56 -3.08 -0.57
C TRP A 94 2.76 -4.55 -0.90
N ASP A 95 3.98 -4.95 -1.26
CA ASP A 95 4.34 -6.32 -1.63
C ASP A 95 4.15 -7.29 -0.47
N THR A 96 4.49 -6.86 0.76
CA THR A 96 4.27 -7.67 1.97
C THR A 96 2.79 -7.95 2.18
N LEU A 97 1.93 -6.93 2.07
CA LEU A 97 0.48 -7.11 2.18
C LEU A 97 -0.05 -8.01 1.05
N GLN A 98 0.36 -7.78 -0.19
CA GLN A 98 -0.03 -8.61 -1.31
C GLN A 98 0.34 -10.09 -1.09
N LYS A 99 1.56 -10.35 -0.63
CA LYS A 99 2.02 -11.71 -0.32
C LYS A 99 1.21 -12.36 0.80
N LEU A 100 0.93 -11.63 1.88
CA LEU A 100 0.14 -12.13 3.03
C LEU A 100 -1.27 -12.56 2.58
N PHE A 101 -1.94 -11.72 1.81
CA PHE A 101 -3.33 -11.98 1.42
C PHE A 101 -3.47 -12.96 0.25
N THR A 102 -2.51 -13.00 -0.68
CA THR A 102 -2.46 -14.08 -1.69
C THR A 102 -2.30 -15.44 -1.01
N LYS A 103 -1.35 -15.58 -0.08
CA LYS A 103 -1.14 -16.85 0.65
C LYS A 103 -2.39 -17.28 1.42
N LYS A 104 -3.06 -16.33 2.10
CA LYS A 104 -4.29 -16.59 2.87
C LYS A 104 -5.44 -17.06 1.97
N ASN A 105 -5.61 -16.41 0.81
CA ASN A 105 -6.64 -16.79 -0.15
C ASN A 105 -6.39 -18.18 -0.75
N THR A 106 -5.15 -18.49 -1.13
CA THR A 106 -4.77 -19.82 -1.64
C THR A 106 -5.03 -20.91 -0.60
N ALA A 107 -4.60 -20.71 0.65
CA ALA A 107 -4.82 -21.69 1.72
C ALA A 107 -6.31 -21.94 1.98
N ARG A 108 -7.14 -20.89 1.95
CA ARG A 108 -8.60 -21.02 2.11
C ARG A 108 -9.23 -21.77 0.95
N LEU A 109 -8.81 -21.51 -0.28
CA LEU A 109 -9.31 -22.18 -1.47
C LEU A 109 -8.98 -23.68 -1.43
N GLN A 110 -7.72 -24.03 -1.11
CA GLN A 110 -7.30 -25.43 -0.99
C GLN A 110 -8.04 -26.17 0.13
N PHE A 111 -8.32 -25.51 1.26
CA PHE A 111 -9.13 -26.09 2.34
C PHE A 111 -10.55 -26.44 1.86
N LEU A 112 -11.21 -25.52 1.15
CA LEU A 112 -12.56 -25.72 0.62
C LEU A 112 -12.61 -26.83 -0.44
N GLU A 113 -11.61 -26.91 -1.32
CA GLU A 113 -11.51 -27.97 -2.32
C GLU A 113 -11.37 -29.36 -1.66
N ASN A 114 -10.55 -29.47 -0.62
CA ASN A 114 -10.41 -30.72 0.13
C ASN A 114 -11.70 -31.12 0.86
N GLU A 115 -12.42 -30.15 1.45
CA GLU A 115 -13.69 -30.40 2.13
C GLU A 115 -14.77 -30.89 1.16
N LEU A 116 -14.85 -30.31 -0.04
CA LEU A 116 -15.75 -30.74 -1.10
C LEU A 116 -15.38 -32.11 -1.68
N ALA A 117 -14.09 -32.44 -1.75
CA ALA A 117 -13.62 -33.73 -2.26
C ALA A 117 -13.79 -34.90 -1.27
N MET A 118 -14.06 -34.61 0.01
CA MET A 118 -14.27 -35.61 1.06
C MET A 118 -15.76 -35.92 1.35
N ASN A 119 -16.69 -35.18 0.73
CA ASN A 119 -18.14 -35.40 0.81
C ASN A 119 -18.68 -36.03 -0.48
#